data_AF-A0A0P0SC10-F1
#
_entry.id   AF-A0A0P0SC10-F1
#
_cell.length_a   1.000
_cell.length_b   1.000
_cell.length_c   1.000
_cell.angle_alpha   90.00
_cell.angle_beta   90.00
_cell.angle_gamma   90.00
#
_symmetry.space_group_name_H-M   'P 1'
#
loop_
_entity.id
_entity.type
_entity.pdbx_description
1 polymer ?
#
loop_
_entity_poly.entity_id
_entity_poly.type
_entity_poly.pdbx_seq_one_letter_code
_entity_poly.pdbx_strand_id
1 'polypeptide(L)'
;MLHLTADPAQVEQRYGLDARRSLLFSAIRLDSHPLVAPLIAERDGERVLLVRQQEQGNALSAGVPKEQIRFYAPWVTIDPRIVADTPAAASLAALVSEVADDGRVHLAADVVLAHHRALTGAGTLEVTADDRAPAPVVVHEVDTAAVLARFAGWRTEGVRVARELIEGVEHLDGLADELSATEDTRFTALTALARERGLDAVLLAATPDYTEVTGQAGPDGAVALWIPASERLFVLAPEGAPDLPGAAVGSYPSAGAAVVALGPGPRTGVEEEFVGIGLARELERAGAEPVGVSADLGHWRDVRDHEDLAFQVVAARTSVFAIEAALAWAEQGIDDGRRFTELDIHAVYLEKIAEFRAANGIPFGIEPYFTNLHSSNRMLFPGPPVDFPIDSTTTCIQLDAGVRVVVDGVTVATSDMARSLPRTAAAKEAYAFFFDVVREGIIGQLRPGVVCEDVHEGTLRYLAPHLERMRAIGMLGTEIDFDTEYRKRNVGHLMGKQESFANELRPGYKHVLQVGSYGAAEIPWRYDDAAIGTEDLWYVGRDRTYVVSKR
;
A
#
# COMPACT_ATOMS: atom_id res chain seq x y z
N MET A 1 27.97 -8.75 -17.74
CA MET A 1 27.61 -8.16 -16.45
C MET A 1 26.34 -7.34 -16.64
N LEU A 2 25.32 -7.69 -15.87
CA LEU A 2 24.03 -7.01 -15.86
C LEU A 2 24.07 -5.85 -14.86
N HIS A 3 23.62 -4.66 -15.27
CA HIS A 3 23.47 -3.51 -14.38
C HIS A 3 21.98 -3.31 -14.04
N LEU A 4 21.67 -3.16 -12.75
CA LEU A 4 20.31 -2.88 -12.27
C LEU A 4 20.25 -1.51 -11.60
N THR A 5 19.23 -0.72 -11.94
CA THR A 5 18.88 0.54 -11.26
C THR A 5 17.37 0.60 -11.02
N ALA A 6 16.99 1.20 -9.91
CA ALA A 6 15.62 1.49 -9.49
C ALA A 6 15.27 2.99 -9.62
N ASP A 7 16.09 3.77 -10.31
CA ASP A 7 15.99 5.22 -10.37
C ASP A 7 14.67 5.64 -11.06
N PRO A 8 13.71 6.21 -10.32
CA PRO A 8 12.41 6.53 -10.87
C PRO A 8 12.49 7.57 -12.00
N ALA A 9 13.46 8.49 -11.94
CA ALA A 9 13.66 9.47 -13.00
C ALA A 9 14.12 8.81 -14.30
N GLN A 10 14.93 7.75 -14.22
CA GLN A 10 15.32 6.99 -15.40
C GLN A 10 14.18 6.13 -15.94
N VAL A 11 13.33 5.56 -15.07
CA VAL A 11 12.13 4.83 -15.50
C VAL A 11 11.19 5.76 -16.27
N GLU A 12 10.89 6.94 -15.71
CA GLU A 12 10.02 7.94 -16.35
C GLU A 12 10.62 8.45 -17.66
N GLN A 13 11.89 8.89 -17.65
CA GLN A 13 12.56 9.44 -18.83
C GLN A 13 12.61 8.45 -20.00
N ARG A 14 12.85 7.16 -19.71
CA ARG A 14 13.10 6.14 -20.75
C ARG A 14 11.82 5.45 -21.22
N TYR A 15 10.85 5.27 -20.32
CA TYR A 15 9.65 4.47 -20.59
C TYR A 15 8.34 5.27 -20.54
N GLY A 16 8.38 6.55 -20.15
CA GLY A 16 7.17 7.36 -19.96
C GLY A 16 6.31 6.89 -18.77
N LEU A 17 6.87 6.04 -17.91
CA LEU A 17 6.16 5.43 -16.78
C LEU A 17 6.53 6.17 -15.49
N ASP A 18 5.62 7.00 -14.98
CA ASP A 18 5.73 7.50 -13.61
C ASP A 18 5.36 6.36 -12.65
N ALA A 19 6.38 5.67 -12.14
CA ALA A 19 6.21 4.49 -11.30
C ALA A 19 5.46 4.77 -9.99
N ARG A 20 5.49 5.99 -9.45
CA ARG A 20 4.79 6.35 -8.21
C ARG A 20 3.32 6.64 -8.46
N ARG A 21 2.97 7.26 -9.59
CA ARG A 21 1.58 7.63 -9.91
C ARG A 21 0.82 6.56 -10.65
N SER A 22 1.51 5.73 -11.42
CA SER A 22 0.88 4.85 -12.41
C SER A 22 0.78 3.40 -11.94
N LEU A 23 1.60 2.98 -10.99
CA LEU A 23 1.62 1.60 -10.49
C LEU A 23 0.83 1.47 -9.20
N LEU A 24 0.09 0.37 -9.08
CA LEU A 24 -0.74 0.11 -7.91
C LEU A 24 0.12 -0.06 -6.66
N PHE A 25 1.06 -1.01 -6.68
CA PHE A 25 1.86 -1.36 -5.51
C PHE A 25 2.74 -0.21 -5.05
N SER A 26 3.28 0.59 -5.97
CA SER A 26 4.05 1.78 -5.59
C SER A 26 3.20 2.84 -4.87
N ALA A 27 1.92 2.95 -5.22
CA ALA A 27 1.00 3.90 -4.59
C ALA A 27 0.54 3.42 -3.20
N ILE A 28 0.18 2.14 -3.08
CA ILE A 28 -0.34 1.57 -1.82
C ILE A 28 0.77 1.21 -0.81
N ARG A 29 1.99 0.92 -1.25
CA ARG A 29 3.15 0.65 -0.38
C ARG A 29 3.97 1.90 -0.14
N LEU A 30 3.45 2.87 0.62
CA LEU A 30 4.17 4.14 0.84
C LEU A 30 5.53 3.91 1.53
N ASP A 31 5.59 2.94 2.45
CA ASP A 31 6.77 2.55 3.22
C ASP A 31 7.79 1.69 2.46
N SER A 32 7.42 1.15 1.29
CA SER A 32 8.23 0.17 0.56
C SER A 32 8.11 0.31 -0.96
N HIS A 33 7.65 1.46 -1.46
CA HIS A 33 7.48 1.68 -2.90
C HIS A 33 8.76 1.42 -3.72
N PRO A 34 10.00 1.69 -3.25
CA PRO A 34 11.20 1.36 -4.02
C PRO A 34 11.44 -0.16 -4.16
N LEU A 35 10.91 -1.00 -3.27
CA LEU A 35 10.93 -2.46 -3.40
C LEU A 35 10.12 -2.94 -4.60
N VAL A 36 8.99 -2.30 -4.86
CA VAL A 36 7.99 -2.72 -5.86
C VAL A 36 8.05 -1.90 -7.14
N ALA A 37 8.89 -0.86 -7.15
CA ALA A 37 9.20 -0.08 -8.34
C ALA A 37 9.86 -0.97 -9.43
N PRO A 38 9.64 -0.66 -10.72
CA PRO A 38 10.33 -1.32 -11.82
C PRO A 38 11.84 -1.14 -11.73
N LEU A 39 12.58 -2.17 -12.12
CA LEU A 39 14.02 -2.11 -12.26
C LEU A 39 14.39 -2.04 -13.74
N ILE A 40 15.34 -1.17 -14.09
CA ILE A 40 15.94 -1.19 -15.41
C ILE A 40 17.12 -2.15 -15.37
N ALA A 41 17.07 -3.18 -16.22
CA ALA A 41 18.16 -4.10 -16.44
C ALA A 41 18.88 -3.75 -17.73
N GLU A 42 20.17 -3.41 -17.64
CA GLU A 42 21.00 -2.96 -18.77
C GLU A 42 22.22 -3.86 -18.97
N ARG A 43 22.42 -4.31 -20.21
CA ARG A 43 23.57 -5.12 -20.62
C ARG A 43 23.89 -4.90 -22.10
N ASP A 44 25.16 -4.68 -22.41
CA ASP A 44 25.65 -4.56 -23.79
C ASP A 44 24.87 -3.53 -24.65
N GLY A 45 24.29 -2.50 -24.00
CA GLY A 45 23.45 -1.47 -24.63
C GLY A 45 21.97 -1.86 -24.79
N GLU A 46 21.61 -3.13 -24.55
CA GLU A 46 20.23 -3.58 -24.46
C GLU A 46 19.64 -3.31 -23.07
N ARG A 47 18.35 -2.99 -23.04
CA ARG A 47 17.63 -2.56 -21.84
C ARG A 47 16.27 -3.20 -21.77
N VAL A 48 15.93 -3.67 -20.58
CA VAL A 48 14.66 -4.33 -20.30
C VAL A 48 14.13 -3.84 -18.97
N LEU A 49 12.84 -3.53 -18.92
CA LEU A 49 12.14 -3.14 -17.70
C LEU A 49 11.66 -4.41 -16.99
N LEU A 50 12.10 -4.62 -15.75
CA LEU A 50 11.67 -5.72 -14.90
C LEU A 50 10.50 -5.25 -14.04
N VAL A 51 9.34 -5.86 -14.20
CA VAL A 51 8.07 -5.41 -13.60
C VAL A 51 7.36 -6.59 -12.93
N ARG A 52 6.67 -6.39 -11.80
CA ARG A 52 5.80 -7.43 -11.23
C ARG A 52 4.64 -7.71 -12.17
N GLN A 53 4.22 -8.97 -12.36
CA GLN A 53 3.13 -9.29 -13.29
C GLN A 53 1.80 -8.60 -12.90
N GLN A 54 1.57 -8.34 -11.62
CA GLN A 54 0.40 -7.60 -11.14
C GLN A 54 0.29 -6.20 -11.73
N GLU A 55 1.43 -5.57 -12.06
CA GLU A 55 1.52 -4.23 -12.64
C GLU A 55 1.42 -4.25 -14.18
N GLN A 56 1.13 -5.41 -14.79
CA GLN A 56 1.03 -5.55 -16.25
C GLN A 56 0.03 -4.56 -16.86
N GLY A 57 -1.14 -4.39 -16.24
CA GLY A 57 -2.15 -3.45 -16.73
C GLY A 57 -1.66 -2.00 -16.69
N ASN A 58 -0.95 -1.63 -15.63
CA ASN A 58 -0.36 -0.31 -15.43
C ASN A 58 0.77 -0.01 -16.42
N ALA A 59 1.74 -0.93 -16.55
CA ALA A 59 2.88 -0.77 -17.45
C ALA A 59 2.45 -0.71 -18.93
N LEU A 60 1.50 -1.54 -19.35
CA LEU A 60 0.97 -1.51 -20.71
C LEU A 60 0.13 -0.25 -20.98
N SER A 61 -0.67 0.20 -20.01
CA SER A 61 -1.44 1.45 -20.12
C SER A 61 -0.53 2.68 -20.25
N ALA A 62 0.66 2.66 -19.65
CA ALA A 62 1.68 3.71 -19.82
C ALA A 62 2.36 3.71 -21.20
N GLY A 63 2.05 2.74 -22.07
CA GLY A 63 2.61 2.66 -23.43
C GLY A 63 3.98 2.01 -23.52
N VAL A 64 4.44 1.33 -22.47
CA VAL A 64 5.72 0.61 -22.48
C VAL A 64 5.66 -0.55 -23.49
N PRO A 65 6.59 -0.65 -24.46
CA PRO A 65 6.56 -1.72 -25.45
C PRO A 65 6.70 -3.11 -24.82
N LYS A 66 5.80 -4.04 -25.15
CA LYS A 66 5.71 -5.38 -24.52
C LYS A 66 7.03 -6.16 -24.62
N GLU A 67 7.76 -6.01 -25.72
CA GLU A 67 9.05 -6.67 -25.96
C GLU A 67 10.17 -6.16 -25.03
N GLN A 68 10.03 -4.95 -24.48
CA GLN A 68 10.97 -4.34 -23.53
C GLN A 68 10.60 -4.61 -22.07
N ILE A 69 9.52 -5.35 -21.79
CA ILE A 69 9.11 -5.70 -20.45
C ILE A 69 9.43 -7.17 -20.18
N ARG A 70 9.87 -7.48 -18.97
CA ARG A 70 9.87 -8.84 -18.44
C ARG A 70 9.17 -8.85 -17.09
N PHE A 71 8.26 -9.81 -16.95
CA PHE A 71 7.47 -9.94 -15.74
C PHE A 71 8.10 -10.94 -14.77
N TYR A 72 7.96 -10.66 -13.48
CA TYR A 72 8.28 -11.60 -12.40
C TYR A 72 7.18 -11.59 -11.34
N ALA A 73 7.23 -12.55 -10.41
CA ALA A 73 6.23 -12.75 -9.37
C ALA A 73 4.82 -12.89 -9.97
N PRO A 74 4.46 -14.10 -10.45
CA PRO A 74 3.22 -14.32 -11.17
C PRO A 74 2.02 -13.87 -10.35
N TRP A 75 1.09 -13.18 -11.00
CA TRP A 75 -0.11 -12.68 -10.36
C TRP A 75 -1.10 -13.82 -10.15
N VAL A 76 -1.78 -13.78 -9.00
CA VAL A 76 -2.76 -14.80 -8.62
C VAL A 76 -4.05 -14.59 -9.42
N THR A 77 -4.40 -15.58 -10.25
CA THR A 77 -5.61 -15.56 -11.07
C THR A 77 -6.35 -16.90 -11.01
N ILE A 78 -7.67 -16.83 -10.96
CA ILE A 78 -8.59 -17.97 -11.13
C ILE A 78 -8.98 -18.17 -12.61
N ASP A 79 -8.50 -17.30 -13.50
CA ASP A 79 -8.64 -17.41 -14.94
C ASP A 79 -7.24 -17.48 -15.59
N PRO A 80 -6.77 -18.67 -16.00
CA PRO A 80 -5.44 -18.83 -16.59
C PRO A 80 -5.32 -18.19 -17.98
N ARG A 81 -6.44 -17.89 -18.65
CA ARG A 81 -6.44 -17.33 -20.02
C ARG A 81 -5.85 -15.93 -20.05
N ILE A 82 -6.03 -15.15 -18.98
CA ILE A 82 -5.61 -13.75 -18.91
C ILE A 82 -4.08 -13.58 -18.82
N VAL A 83 -3.37 -14.63 -18.39
CA VAL A 83 -1.90 -14.63 -18.26
C VAL A 83 -1.20 -15.49 -19.32
N ALA A 84 -1.94 -16.20 -20.16
CA ALA A 84 -1.39 -17.21 -21.07
C ALA A 84 -0.31 -16.64 -22.02
N ASP A 85 -0.46 -15.38 -22.46
CA ASP A 85 0.43 -14.73 -23.42
C ASP A 85 1.45 -13.76 -22.77
N THR A 86 1.59 -13.80 -21.44
CA THR A 86 2.46 -12.91 -20.66
C THR A 86 3.18 -13.71 -19.57
N PRO A 87 4.18 -14.54 -19.91
CA PRO A 87 4.90 -15.34 -18.94
C PRO A 87 5.62 -14.44 -17.92
N ALA A 88 5.65 -14.90 -16.66
CA ALA A 88 6.36 -14.23 -15.58
C ALA A 88 7.28 -15.24 -14.87
N ALA A 89 8.50 -14.81 -14.55
CA ALA A 89 9.41 -15.62 -13.74
C ALA A 89 8.89 -15.72 -12.30
N ALA A 90 9.20 -16.80 -11.59
CA ALA A 90 8.67 -17.05 -10.24
C ALA A 90 9.07 -15.97 -9.21
N SER A 91 10.21 -15.31 -9.39
CA SER A 91 10.73 -14.26 -8.51
C SER A 91 11.65 -13.30 -9.27
N LEU A 92 11.99 -12.16 -8.66
CA LEU A 92 12.99 -11.24 -9.21
C LEU A 92 14.34 -11.94 -9.39
N ALA A 93 14.77 -12.76 -8.42
CA ALA A 93 16.04 -13.47 -8.50
C ALA A 93 16.07 -14.50 -9.65
N ALA A 94 14.95 -15.17 -9.91
CA ALA A 94 14.81 -16.05 -11.07
C ALA A 94 14.94 -15.26 -12.37
N LEU A 95 14.20 -14.14 -12.50
CA LEU A 95 14.27 -13.31 -13.70
C LEU A 95 15.67 -12.72 -13.92
N VAL A 96 16.31 -12.22 -12.87
CA VAL A 96 17.68 -11.68 -12.96
C VAL A 96 18.67 -12.77 -13.35
N SER A 97 18.50 -14.00 -12.86
CA SER A 97 19.34 -15.14 -13.27
C SER A 97 19.14 -15.52 -14.74
N GLU A 98 17.92 -15.38 -15.27
CA GLU A 98 17.64 -15.60 -16.69
C GLU A 98 18.27 -14.51 -17.58
N VAL A 99 18.33 -13.27 -17.11
CA VAL A 99 18.86 -12.12 -17.88
C VAL A 99 20.39 -11.98 -17.74
N ALA A 100 20.96 -12.42 -16.61
CA ALA A 100 22.38 -12.40 -16.34
C ALA A 100 23.07 -13.70 -16.81
N ASP A 101 23.25 -13.88 -18.12
CA ASP A 101 23.85 -15.10 -18.70
C ASP A 101 25.23 -15.47 -18.11
N ASP A 102 26.01 -14.46 -17.68
CA ASP A 102 27.34 -14.64 -17.10
C ASP A 102 27.33 -14.71 -15.57
N GLY A 103 26.15 -14.73 -14.95
CA GLY A 103 25.94 -14.82 -13.49
C GLY A 103 26.38 -13.59 -12.71
N ARG A 104 26.81 -12.50 -13.37
CA ARG A 104 27.36 -11.30 -12.71
C ARG A 104 26.40 -10.13 -12.77
N VAL A 105 26.07 -9.59 -11.61
CA VAL A 105 25.11 -8.51 -11.44
C VAL A 105 25.75 -7.37 -10.65
N HIS A 106 25.52 -6.15 -11.11
CA HIS A 106 25.94 -4.93 -10.45
C HIS A 106 24.71 -4.07 -10.15
N LEU A 107 24.55 -3.68 -8.89
CA LEU A 107 23.44 -2.87 -8.41
C LEU A 107 23.87 -1.41 -8.23
N ALA A 108 23.13 -0.49 -8.82
CA ALA A 108 23.28 0.92 -8.53
C ALA A 108 22.86 1.23 -7.07
N ALA A 109 23.34 2.34 -6.52
CA ALA A 109 23.19 2.71 -5.10
C ALA A 109 21.73 2.89 -4.64
N ASP A 110 20.82 3.13 -5.57
CA ASP A 110 19.38 3.33 -5.43
C ASP A 110 18.58 2.02 -5.36
N VAL A 111 19.17 0.87 -5.71
CA VAL A 111 18.51 -0.43 -5.53
C VAL A 111 18.39 -0.75 -4.04
N VAL A 112 17.19 -1.11 -3.57
CA VAL A 112 16.95 -1.36 -2.13
C VAL A 112 17.75 -2.52 -1.56
N LEU A 113 18.09 -2.41 -0.27
CA LEU A 113 18.84 -3.41 0.47
C LEU A 113 18.17 -4.81 0.43
N ALA A 114 16.83 -4.87 0.44
CA ALA A 114 16.08 -6.11 0.31
C ALA A 114 16.38 -6.86 -1.01
N HIS A 115 16.43 -6.15 -2.14
CA HIS A 115 16.77 -6.75 -3.44
C HIS A 115 18.22 -7.26 -3.46
N HIS A 116 19.16 -6.46 -2.92
CA HIS A 116 20.55 -6.91 -2.79
C HIS A 116 20.66 -8.20 -1.97
N ARG A 117 19.97 -8.28 -0.83
CA ARG A 117 19.93 -9.48 0.02
C ARG A 117 19.29 -10.67 -0.70
N ALA A 118 18.17 -10.48 -1.40
CA ALA A 118 17.48 -11.53 -2.12
C ALA A 118 18.32 -12.10 -3.28
N LEU A 119 18.96 -11.22 -4.07
CA LEU A 119 19.83 -11.63 -5.18
C LEU A 119 21.09 -12.36 -4.70
N THR A 120 21.71 -11.86 -3.63
CA THR A 120 22.89 -12.52 -3.02
C THR A 120 22.51 -13.87 -2.40
N GLY A 121 21.38 -13.92 -1.69
CA GLY A 121 20.88 -15.12 -1.01
C GLY A 121 20.43 -16.24 -1.95
N ALA A 122 20.12 -15.93 -3.21
CA ALA A 122 19.78 -16.93 -4.22
C ALA A 122 20.96 -17.88 -4.53
N GLY A 123 22.21 -17.44 -4.29
CA GLY A 123 23.42 -18.26 -4.45
C GLY A 123 23.81 -18.60 -5.90
N THR A 124 23.04 -18.11 -6.89
CA THR A 124 23.29 -18.31 -8.32
C THR A 124 23.98 -17.12 -8.99
N LEU A 125 24.16 -16.01 -8.26
CA LEU A 125 24.64 -14.73 -8.79
C LEU A 125 25.85 -14.22 -8.00
N GLU A 126 26.83 -13.65 -8.72
CA GLU A 126 27.86 -12.79 -8.15
C GLU A 126 27.33 -11.35 -8.15
N VAL A 127 26.96 -10.84 -6.98
CA VAL A 127 26.32 -9.53 -6.81
C VAL A 127 27.31 -8.52 -6.25
N THR A 128 27.48 -7.40 -6.94
CA THR A 128 28.21 -6.22 -6.46
C THR A 128 27.29 -5.01 -6.42
N ALA A 129 27.66 -3.96 -5.67
CA ALA A 129 26.84 -2.76 -5.56
C ALA A 129 27.69 -1.49 -5.45
N ASP A 130 27.16 -0.38 -5.96
CA ASP A 130 27.76 0.94 -5.83
C ASP A 130 27.72 1.46 -4.38
N ASP A 131 28.78 2.17 -4.00
CA ASP A 131 28.76 3.05 -2.85
C ASP A 131 28.10 4.38 -3.22
N ARG A 132 27.37 4.99 -2.29
CA ARG A 132 27.05 6.43 -2.42
C ARG A 132 28.19 7.29 -1.87
N ALA A 133 28.37 8.46 -2.47
CA ALA A 133 29.28 9.48 -1.95
C ALA A 133 28.75 10.01 -0.60
N PRO A 134 29.58 10.08 0.46
CA PRO A 134 29.19 10.71 1.71
C PRO A 134 28.77 12.17 1.46
N ALA A 135 27.58 12.54 1.92
CA ALA A 135 27.06 13.90 1.83
C ALA A 135 26.83 14.47 3.25
N PRO A 136 27.31 15.69 3.56
CA PRO A 136 27.12 16.30 4.86
C PRO A 136 25.64 16.41 5.25
N VAL A 137 25.36 16.18 6.54
CA VAL A 137 24.02 16.29 7.13
C VAL A 137 24.02 17.25 8.30
N VAL A 138 22.93 18.01 8.44
CA VAL A 138 22.59 18.73 9.67
C VAL A 138 21.67 17.86 10.52
N VAL A 139 21.81 17.98 11.83
CA VAL A 139 21.03 17.20 12.79
C VAL A 139 20.25 18.12 13.71
N HIS A 140 18.96 17.84 13.83
CA HIS A 140 18.05 18.49 14.75
C HIS A 140 17.48 17.48 15.74
N GLU A 141 17.32 17.87 16.99
CA GLU A 141 16.62 17.09 18.00
C GLU A 141 15.16 17.53 18.09
N VAL A 142 14.25 16.56 17.96
CA VAL A 142 12.81 16.77 17.95
C VAL A 142 12.25 16.48 19.33
N ASP A 143 11.43 17.41 19.84
CA ASP A 143 10.68 17.21 21.09
C ASP A 143 9.49 16.27 20.85
N THR A 144 9.58 15.06 21.38
CA THR A 144 8.54 14.04 21.24
C THR A 144 7.21 14.47 21.88
N ALA A 145 7.22 15.26 22.95
CA ALA A 145 6.00 15.77 23.56
C ALA A 145 5.26 16.76 22.65
N ALA A 146 6.01 17.56 21.88
CA ALA A 146 5.43 18.46 20.88
C ALA A 146 4.79 17.67 19.72
N VAL A 147 5.38 16.55 19.31
CA VAL A 147 4.80 15.65 18.29
C VAL A 147 3.48 15.07 18.80
N LEU A 148 3.44 14.52 20.01
CA LEU A 148 2.22 13.98 20.62
C LEU A 148 1.11 15.04 20.72
N ALA A 149 1.46 16.25 21.19
CA ALA A 149 0.50 17.35 21.31
C ALA A 149 -0.07 17.78 19.95
N ARG A 150 0.76 17.76 18.90
CA ARG A 150 0.33 18.08 17.52
C ARG A 150 -0.71 17.08 17.01
N PHE A 151 -0.45 15.78 17.14
CA PHE A 151 -1.41 14.75 16.73
C PHE A 151 -2.69 14.78 17.56
N ALA A 152 -2.61 15.01 18.89
CA ALA A 152 -3.80 15.18 19.72
C ALA A 152 -4.68 16.37 19.25
N GLY A 153 -4.05 17.47 18.84
CA GLY A 153 -4.73 18.60 18.23
C GLY A 153 -5.47 18.22 16.94
N TRP A 154 -4.81 17.48 16.05
CA TRP A 154 -5.44 16.98 14.82
C TRP A 154 -6.60 16.03 15.12
N ARG A 155 -6.40 15.04 15.99
CA ARG A 155 -7.43 14.06 16.34
C ARG A 155 -8.64 14.70 16.99
N THR A 156 -8.48 15.77 17.76
CA THR A 156 -9.62 16.53 18.30
C THR A 156 -10.57 16.99 17.18
N GLU A 157 -10.00 17.50 16.09
CA GLU A 157 -10.77 17.92 14.92
C GLU A 157 -11.32 16.73 14.13
N GLY A 158 -10.50 15.68 13.94
CA GLY A 158 -10.93 14.44 13.30
C GLY A 158 -12.13 13.80 14.00
N VAL A 159 -12.10 13.69 15.33
CA VAL A 159 -13.19 13.14 16.15
C VAL A 159 -14.47 13.95 15.98
N ARG A 160 -14.38 15.29 15.96
CA ARG A 160 -15.55 16.14 15.73
C ARG A 160 -16.21 15.83 14.39
N VAL A 161 -15.42 15.85 13.30
CA VAL A 161 -15.92 15.57 11.95
C VAL A 161 -16.49 14.16 11.83
N ALA A 162 -15.77 13.16 12.33
CA ALA A 162 -16.20 11.76 12.25
C ALA A 162 -17.55 11.54 12.96
N ARG A 163 -17.77 12.17 14.12
CA ARG A 163 -19.05 12.09 14.85
C ARG A 163 -20.21 12.65 14.04
N GLU A 164 -20.02 13.80 13.39
CA GLU A 164 -21.03 14.42 12.54
C GLU A 164 -21.36 13.53 11.32
N LEU A 165 -20.36 12.85 10.75
CA LEU A 165 -20.56 11.97 9.58
C LEU A 165 -21.30 10.67 9.88
N ILE A 166 -21.24 10.18 11.12
CA ILE A 166 -21.88 8.92 11.54
C ILE A 166 -23.17 9.12 12.34
N GLU A 167 -23.52 10.36 12.65
CA GLU A 167 -24.73 10.68 13.42
C GLU A 167 -25.99 10.18 12.69
N GLY A 168 -26.79 9.37 13.39
CA GLY A 168 -28.03 8.80 12.84
C GLY A 168 -27.83 7.66 11.82
N VAL A 169 -26.61 7.15 11.65
CA VAL A 169 -26.31 6.01 10.78
C VAL A 169 -26.41 4.71 11.59
N GLU A 170 -27.54 4.02 11.52
CA GLU A 170 -27.91 2.85 12.36
C GLU A 170 -26.81 1.78 12.47
N HIS A 171 -26.16 1.41 11.36
CA HIS A 171 -25.13 0.37 11.37
C HIS A 171 -23.81 0.83 12.00
N LEU A 172 -23.65 2.13 12.30
CA LEU A 172 -22.51 2.74 12.97
C LEU A 172 -22.82 3.20 14.40
N ASP A 173 -24.05 2.97 14.90
CA ASP A 173 -24.42 3.29 16.28
C ASP A 173 -23.42 2.69 17.29
N GLY A 174 -22.88 3.49 18.20
CA GLY A 174 -21.85 3.07 19.16
C GLY A 174 -20.40 3.35 18.71
N LEU A 175 -20.12 3.51 17.42
CA LEU A 175 -18.75 3.79 16.93
C LEU A 175 -18.17 5.09 17.51
N ALA A 176 -19.02 6.07 17.81
CA ALA A 176 -18.61 7.35 18.39
C ALA A 176 -17.90 7.23 19.75
N ASP A 177 -18.14 6.13 20.49
CA ASP A 177 -17.53 5.84 21.79
C ASP A 177 -16.11 5.23 21.66
N GLU A 178 -15.75 4.81 20.45
CA GLU A 178 -14.42 4.28 20.12
C GLU A 178 -13.47 5.37 19.61
N LEU A 179 -14.00 6.53 19.25
CA LEU A 179 -13.23 7.67 18.76
C LEU A 179 -12.45 8.35 19.90
N SER A 180 -11.13 8.38 19.79
CA SER A 180 -10.22 8.98 20.78
C SER A 180 -9.36 10.09 20.18
N ALA A 181 -9.10 11.14 20.97
CA ALA A 181 -8.16 12.21 20.61
C ALA A 181 -6.86 12.18 21.44
N THR A 182 -6.81 11.38 22.50
CA THR A 182 -5.75 11.43 23.52
C THR A 182 -4.89 10.17 23.55
N GLU A 183 -5.34 9.10 22.90
CA GLU A 183 -4.56 7.88 22.82
C GLU A 183 -3.41 8.06 21.82
N ASP A 184 -2.20 7.75 22.26
CA ASP A 184 -1.00 7.82 21.45
C ASP A 184 0.14 7.00 22.06
N THR A 185 0.50 5.92 21.41
CA THR A 185 1.52 4.98 21.90
C THR A 185 2.77 4.94 21.04
N ARG A 186 2.95 5.89 20.11
CA ARG A 186 3.98 5.79 19.06
C ARG A 186 5.39 5.54 19.58
N PHE A 187 5.84 6.35 20.54
CA PHE A 187 7.21 6.28 21.05
C PHE A 187 7.40 5.13 22.03
N THR A 188 6.37 4.80 22.82
CA THR A 188 6.43 3.67 23.74
C THR A 188 6.44 2.34 22.98
N ALA A 189 5.61 2.20 21.95
CA ALA A 189 5.58 1.04 21.06
C ALA A 189 6.86 0.91 20.21
N LEU A 190 7.38 2.02 19.67
CA LEU A 190 8.65 2.02 18.93
C LEU A 190 9.83 1.61 19.83
N THR A 191 9.83 2.05 21.08
CA THR A 191 10.81 1.61 22.09
C THR A 191 10.68 0.13 22.42
N ALA A 192 9.46 -0.38 22.53
CA ALA A 192 9.21 -1.80 22.76
C ALA A 192 9.73 -2.65 21.59
N LEU A 193 9.41 -2.27 20.35
CA LEU A 193 9.93 -2.90 19.12
C LEU A 193 11.45 -2.93 19.12
N ALA A 194 12.10 -1.79 19.37
CA ALA A 194 13.55 -1.69 19.38
C ALA A 194 14.18 -2.61 20.45
N ARG A 195 13.57 -2.70 21.64
CA ARG A 195 14.02 -3.59 22.72
C ARG A 195 13.85 -5.06 22.36
N GLU A 196 12.72 -5.45 21.80
CA GLU A 196 12.44 -6.82 21.37
C GLU A 196 13.45 -7.30 20.31
N ARG A 197 13.78 -6.40 19.37
CA ARG A 197 14.73 -6.68 18.28
C ARG A 197 16.20 -6.47 18.68
N GLY A 198 16.47 -6.01 19.89
CA GLY A 198 17.83 -5.74 20.39
C GLY A 198 18.56 -4.68 19.55
N LEU A 199 17.90 -3.55 19.30
CA LEU A 199 18.40 -2.44 18.49
C LEU A 199 18.89 -1.29 19.38
N ASP A 200 20.03 -0.71 19.00
CA ASP A 200 20.61 0.47 19.65
C ASP A 200 20.01 1.77 19.11
N ALA A 201 19.56 1.74 17.85
CA ALA A 201 18.88 2.83 17.17
C ALA A 201 17.93 2.30 16.08
N VAL A 202 16.95 3.11 15.68
CA VAL A 202 16.06 2.84 14.54
C VAL A 202 16.09 4.03 13.59
N LEU A 203 16.47 3.78 12.34
CA LEU A 203 16.50 4.77 11.27
C LEU A 203 15.22 4.66 10.44
N LEU A 204 14.45 5.75 10.42
CA LEU A 204 13.13 5.88 9.79
C LEU A 204 13.26 6.85 8.61
N ALA A 205 13.37 6.29 7.42
CA ALA A 205 13.54 6.95 6.14
C ALA A 205 12.25 6.95 5.30
N ALA A 206 11.39 5.92 5.39
CA ALA A 206 10.18 5.92 4.60
C ALA A 206 9.19 6.98 5.08
N THR A 207 8.43 7.53 4.13
CA THR A 207 7.55 8.68 4.38
C THR A 207 6.56 8.45 5.52
N PRO A 208 5.83 7.31 5.61
CA PRO A 208 4.89 7.08 6.71
C PRO A 208 5.59 7.10 8.06
N ASP A 209 6.71 6.43 8.20
CA ASP A 209 7.44 6.30 9.46
C ASP A 209 8.11 7.61 9.88
N TYR A 210 8.74 8.31 8.95
CA TYR A 210 9.29 9.64 9.19
C TYR A 210 8.21 10.61 9.67
N THR A 211 7.09 10.69 8.96
CA THR A 211 6.00 11.63 9.29
C THR A 211 5.31 11.26 10.60
N GLU A 212 5.26 9.97 10.96
CA GLU A 212 4.72 9.52 12.22
C GLU A 212 5.53 10.02 13.42
N VAL A 213 6.86 9.89 13.36
CA VAL A 213 7.70 10.26 14.50
C VAL A 213 7.98 11.75 14.57
N THR A 214 7.90 12.48 13.46
CA THR A 214 8.20 13.92 13.42
C THR A 214 6.94 14.81 13.42
N GLY A 215 5.80 14.29 12.98
CA GLY A 215 4.57 15.07 12.78
C GLY A 215 4.67 16.12 11.67
N GLN A 216 5.61 15.96 10.74
CA GLN A 216 5.84 16.87 9.62
C GLN A 216 6.25 16.11 8.36
N ALA A 217 5.95 16.67 7.20
CA ALA A 217 6.51 16.19 5.94
C ALA A 217 8.05 16.37 5.94
N GLY A 218 8.78 15.35 5.52
CA GLY A 218 10.25 15.40 5.45
C GLY A 218 10.73 16.00 4.13
N PRO A 219 11.78 16.84 4.12
CA PRO A 219 12.45 17.22 2.89
C PRO A 219 13.14 16.01 2.25
N ASP A 220 13.37 16.07 0.94
CA ASP A 220 14.00 14.97 0.20
C ASP A 220 15.36 14.58 0.81
N GLY A 221 15.52 13.28 1.08
CA GLY A 221 16.74 12.73 1.66
C GLY A 221 16.88 12.88 3.18
N ALA A 222 15.91 13.48 3.87
CA ALA A 222 15.88 13.47 5.33
C ALA A 222 15.48 12.10 5.88
N VAL A 223 16.04 11.76 7.05
CA VAL A 223 15.74 10.55 7.79
C VAL A 223 15.62 10.89 9.28
N ALA A 224 14.79 10.16 10.01
CA ALA A 224 14.67 10.27 11.45
C ALA A 224 15.43 9.13 12.14
N LEU A 225 16.03 9.42 13.29
CA LEU A 225 16.80 8.47 14.10
C LEU A 225 16.24 8.45 15.51
N TRP A 226 15.65 7.30 15.88
CA TRP A 226 15.15 7.05 17.23
C TRP A 226 16.22 6.35 18.08
N ILE A 227 16.52 6.89 19.26
CA ILE A 227 17.43 6.30 20.24
C ILE A 227 16.63 5.76 21.44
N PRO A 228 16.26 4.46 21.46
CA PRO A 228 15.35 3.88 22.46
C PRO A 228 15.89 3.93 23.90
N ALA A 229 17.22 3.92 24.09
CA ALA A 229 17.81 3.96 25.42
C ALA A 229 17.64 5.31 26.14
N SER A 230 17.50 6.39 25.37
CA SER A 230 17.35 7.76 25.89
C SER A 230 16.02 8.40 25.52
N GLU A 231 15.19 7.70 24.74
CA GLU A 231 13.91 8.18 24.19
C GLU A 231 14.07 9.51 23.43
N ARG A 232 15.18 9.65 22.71
CA ARG A 232 15.52 10.85 21.92
C ARG A 232 15.27 10.60 20.45
N LEU A 233 14.72 11.61 19.78
CA LEU A 233 14.46 11.61 18.34
C LEU A 233 15.32 12.68 17.67
N PHE A 234 16.02 12.28 16.63
CA PHE A 234 16.78 13.20 15.79
C PHE A 234 16.27 13.16 14.35
N VAL A 235 16.37 14.29 13.65
CA VAL A 235 16.23 14.37 12.20
C VAL A 235 17.58 14.67 11.60
N LEU A 236 18.01 13.86 10.64
CA LEU A 236 19.22 14.03 9.86
C LEU A 236 18.78 14.46 8.46
N ALA A 237 19.20 15.63 8.01
CA ALA A 237 18.80 16.17 6.72
C ALA A 237 19.99 16.73 5.93
N PRO A 238 19.91 16.79 4.59
CA PRO A 238 20.92 17.45 3.78
C PRO A 238 21.15 18.92 4.22
N GLU A 239 22.38 19.41 4.09
CA GLU A 239 22.67 20.83 4.34
C GLU A 239 21.77 21.74 3.47
N GLY A 240 21.17 22.75 4.10
CA GLY A 240 20.26 23.68 3.43
C GLY A 240 18.83 23.20 3.26
N ALA A 241 18.48 22.02 3.81
CA ALA A 241 17.09 21.57 3.88
C ALA A 241 16.23 22.60 4.65
N PRO A 242 15.09 23.04 4.09
CA PRO A 242 14.20 23.99 4.76
C PRO A 242 13.38 23.32 5.87
N ASP A 243 12.89 24.15 6.80
CA ASP A 243 11.79 23.81 7.72
C ASP A 243 11.98 22.52 8.54
N LEU A 244 13.20 22.26 9.03
CA LEU A 244 13.48 21.08 9.85
C LEU A 244 12.82 21.17 11.25
N PRO A 245 12.20 20.09 11.74
CA PRO A 245 11.61 20.07 13.08
C PRO A 245 12.70 20.10 14.17
N GLY A 246 12.39 20.75 15.28
CA GLY A 246 13.23 20.70 16.48
C GLY A 246 14.43 21.65 16.46
N ALA A 247 15.33 21.47 17.43
CA ALA A 247 16.48 22.35 17.66
C ALA A 247 17.75 21.78 17.03
N ALA A 248 18.54 22.62 16.36
CA ALA A 248 19.82 22.20 15.79
C ALA A 248 20.79 21.71 16.87
N VAL A 249 21.36 20.52 16.69
CA VAL A 249 22.31 19.90 17.63
C VAL A 249 23.70 19.70 17.04
N GLY A 250 23.85 19.69 15.71
CA GLY A 250 25.16 19.62 15.07
C GLY A 250 25.12 19.34 13.58
N SER A 251 26.30 19.17 12.99
CA SER A 251 26.50 18.71 11.62
C SER A 251 27.53 17.58 11.58
N TYR A 252 27.38 16.69 10.60
CA TYR A 252 28.20 15.50 10.43
C TYR A 252 28.56 15.32 8.96
N PRO A 253 29.70 14.67 8.65
CA PRO A 253 30.14 14.50 7.27
C PRO A 253 29.25 13.54 6.45
N SER A 254 28.42 12.74 7.10
CA SER A 254 27.46 11.83 6.45
C SER A 254 26.36 11.39 7.42
N ALA A 255 25.29 10.81 6.87
CA ALA A 255 24.23 10.19 7.67
C ALA A 255 24.79 9.02 8.49
N GLY A 256 25.63 8.18 7.89
CA GLY A 256 26.29 7.08 8.59
C GLY A 256 27.15 7.56 9.77
N ALA A 257 27.91 8.64 9.59
CA ALA A 257 28.70 9.24 10.67
C ALA A 257 27.83 9.79 11.79
N ALA A 258 26.70 10.44 11.46
CA ALA A 258 25.75 10.92 12.46
C ALA A 258 25.10 9.78 13.25
N VAL A 259 24.64 8.72 12.57
CA VAL A 259 24.03 7.54 13.22
C VAL A 259 24.97 6.92 14.24
N VAL A 260 26.24 6.70 13.89
CA VAL A 260 27.22 6.10 14.80
C VAL A 260 27.63 7.05 15.93
N ALA A 261 27.70 8.35 15.68
CA ALA A 261 28.05 9.33 16.71
C ALA A 261 26.93 9.55 17.75
N LEU A 262 25.67 9.45 17.33
CA LEU A 262 24.49 9.64 18.18
C LEU A 262 24.01 8.33 18.84
N GLY A 263 24.23 7.19 18.19
CA GLY A 263 23.82 5.88 18.65
C GLY A 263 24.64 5.36 19.83
N PRO A 264 24.04 4.63 20.78
CA PRO A 264 24.75 4.05 21.92
C PRO A 264 25.51 2.76 21.55
N GLY A 265 25.29 2.21 20.36
CA GLY A 265 25.87 0.96 19.89
C GLY A 265 25.68 0.78 18.38
N PRO A 266 26.20 -0.32 17.81
CA PRO A 266 26.27 -0.50 16.37
C PRO A 266 24.96 -0.98 15.73
N ARG A 267 24.04 -1.62 16.47
CA ARG A 267 22.88 -2.30 15.86
C ARG A 267 21.79 -1.31 15.51
N THR A 268 21.65 -1.00 14.22
CA THR A 268 20.70 0.00 13.73
C THR A 268 19.61 -0.68 12.90
N GLY A 269 18.35 -0.58 13.35
CA GLY A 269 17.19 -0.94 12.54
C GLY A 269 17.09 -0.02 11.32
N VAL A 270 16.91 -0.58 10.13
CA VAL A 270 16.69 0.15 8.88
C VAL A 270 15.51 -0.47 8.11
N GLU A 271 14.75 0.36 7.40
CA GLU A 271 13.72 -0.11 6.48
C GLU A 271 14.36 -0.64 5.20
N GLU A 272 14.75 -1.92 5.19
CA GLU A 272 15.49 -2.55 4.10
C GLU A 272 14.71 -2.61 2.77
N GLU A 273 13.38 -2.47 2.82
CA GLU A 273 12.50 -2.39 1.65
C GLU A 273 12.41 -0.97 1.05
N PHE A 274 12.96 0.03 1.74
CA PHE A 274 12.95 1.44 1.31
C PHE A 274 14.36 1.99 1.11
N VAL A 275 15.27 1.65 2.01
CA VAL A 275 16.65 2.13 2.02
C VAL A 275 17.45 1.50 0.87
N GLY A 276 17.99 2.36 0.00
CA GLY A 276 18.94 1.98 -1.05
C GLY A 276 20.24 1.39 -0.49
N ILE A 277 20.82 0.44 -1.22
CA ILE A 277 22.06 -0.26 -0.86
C ILE A 277 23.23 0.71 -0.62
N GLY A 278 23.25 1.86 -1.30
CA GLY A 278 24.28 2.88 -1.09
C GLY A 278 24.28 3.45 0.35
N LEU A 279 23.10 3.72 0.93
CA LEU A 279 22.99 4.19 2.32
C LEU A 279 23.35 3.06 3.30
N ALA A 280 22.88 1.84 3.05
CA ALA A 280 23.23 0.69 3.88
C ALA A 280 24.76 0.49 3.95
N ARG A 281 25.46 0.58 2.82
CA ARG A 281 26.93 0.48 2.76
C ARG A 281 27.64 1.67 3.37
N GLU A 282 27.04 2.86 3.36
CA GLU A 282 27.57 4.01 4.12
C GLU A 282 27.51 3.76 5.63
N LEU A 283 26.39 3.23 6.13
CA LEU A 283 26.20 2.87 7.53
C LEU A 283 27.24 1.83 7.98
N GLU A 284 27.41 0.76 7.18
CA GLU A 284 28.41 -0.29 7.46
C GLU A 284 29.84 0.26 7.52
N ARG A 285 30.23 1.12 6.57
CA ARG A 285 31.56 1.75 6.56
C ARG A 285 31.77 2.69 7.75
N ALA A 286 30.71 3.33 8.24
CA ALA A 286 30.77 4.17 9.43
C ALA A 286 30.86 3.35 10.74
N GLY A 287 30.58 2.03 10.69
CA GLY A 287 30.66 1.12 11.83
C GLY A 287 29.30 0.70 12.42
N ALA A 288 28.19 1.02 11.74
CA ALA A 288 26.87 0.48 12.10
C ALA A 288 26.67 -0.94 11.53
N GLU A 289 25.76 -1.70 12.14
CA GLU A 289 25.27 -3.00 11.70
C GLU A 289 23.78 -2.85 11.31
N PRO A 290 23.45 -2.67 10.01
CA PRO A 290 22.07 -2.48 9.57
C PRO A 290 21.23 -3.76 9.69
N VAL A 291 20.19 -3.72 10.52
CA VAL A 291 19.22 -4.80 10.73
C VAL A 291 17.92 -4.45 10.03
N GLY A 292 17.39 -5.34 9.19
CA GLY A 292 16.09 -5.12 8.53
C GLY A 292 14.93 -5.13 9.53
N VAL A 293 14.06 -4.13 9.45
CA VAL A 293 12.88 -3.94 10.31
C VAL A 293 11.64 -3.44 9.58
N SER A 294 11.60 -3.44 8.23
CA SER A 294 10.44 -2.96 7.46
C SER A 294 9.13 -3.62 7.89
N ALA A 295 9.10 -4.95 8.01
CA ALA A 295 7.90 -5.67 8.45
C ALA A 295 7.51 -5.36 9.91
N ASP A 296 8.50 -5.16 10.79
CA ASP A 296 8.25 -4.81 12.20
C ASP A 296 7.65 -3.41 12.32
N LEU A 297 8.13 -2.45 11.53
CA LEU A 297 7.60 -1.09 11.50
C LEU A 297 6.20 -1.04 10.86
N GLY A 298 5.96 -1.85 9.82
CA GLY A 298 4.61 -2.07 9.30
C GLY A 298 3.65 -2.54 10.38
N HIS A 299 4.04 -3.58 11.13
CA HIS A 299 3.24 -4.08 12.24
C HIS A 299 3.06 -3.05 13.37
N TRP A 300 4.09 -2.26 13.68
CA TRP A 300 4.01 -1.18 14.68
C TRP A 300 2.98 -0.11 14.33
N ARG A 301 2.81 0.22 13.05
CA ARG A 301 1.74 1.13 12.59
C ARG A 301 0.38 0.45 12.68
N ASP A 302 0.26 -0.76 12.14
CA ASP A 302 -1.03 -1.48 12.05
C ASP A 302 -1.72 -1.66 13.41
N VAL A 303 -0.97 -1.98 14.47
CA VAL A 303 -1.53 -2.19 15.82
C VAL A 303 -1.89 -0.90 16.55
N ARG A 304 -1.58 0.25 15.96
CA ARG A 304 -1.80 1.59 16.50
C ARG A 304 -2.73 2.44 15.64
N ASP A 305 -3.07 1.98 14.45
CA ASP A 305 -3.85 2.75 13.49
C ASP A 305 -5.22 3.17 14.05
N HIS A 306 -5.77 2.46 15.04
CA HIS A 306 -6.98 2.86 15.76
C HIS A 306 -6.87 4.20 16.49
N GLU A 307 -5.65 4.64 16.82
CA GLU A 307 -5.40 5.97 17.39
C GLU A 307 -5.85 7.08 16.43
N ASP A 308 -5.86 6.81 15.12
CA ASP A 308 -6.29 7.71 14.05
C ASP A 308 -7.66 7.33 13.45
N LEU A 309 -8.46 6.48 14.15
CA LEU A 309 -9.75 5.94 13.69
C LEU A 309 -10.73 7.00 13.17
N ALA A 310 -10.76 8.18 13.78
CA ALA A 310 -11.65 9.25 13.33
C ALA A 310 -11.36 9.67 11.88
N PHE A 311 -10.09 9.75 11.49
CA PHE A 311 -9.70 10.04 10.12
C PHE A 311 -9.98 8.88 9.17
N GLN A 312 -9.86 7.64 9.64
CA GLN A 312 -10.22 6.44 8.88
C GLN A 312 -11.71 6.39 8.55
N VAL A 313 -12.58 6.75 9.50
CA VAL A 313 -14.02 6.92 9.26
C VAL A 313 -14.26 7.96 8.17
N VAL A 314 -13.61 9.13 8.26
CA VAL A 314 -13.75 10.17 7.23
C VAL A 314 -13.29 9.67 5.86
N ALA A 315 -12.17 8.95 5.78
CA ALA A 315 -11.67 8.36 4.54
C ALA A 315 -12.66 7.35 3.96
N ALA A 316 -13.15 6.41 4.76
CA ALA A 316 -14.12 5.39 4.35
C ALA A 316 -15.43 5.99 3.82
N ARG A 317 -15.99 6.97 4.56
CA ARG A 317 -17.23 7.65 4.14
C ARG A 317 -17.05 8.44 2.85
N THR A 318 -15.88 9.05 2.65
CA THR A 318 -15.56 9.77 1.41
C THR A 318 -15.45 8.81 0.23
N SER A 319 -14.70 7.71 0.39
CA SER A 319 -14.49 6.71 -0.67
C SER A 319 -15.80 6.06 -1.11
N VAL A 320 -16.62 5.58 -0.17
CA VAL A 320 -17.94 5.01 -0.53
C VAL A 320 -18.80 6.05 -1.24
N PHE A 321 -18.75 7.31 -0.79
CA PHE A 321 -19.53 8.35 -1.43
C PHE A 321 -19.13 8.57 -2.89
N ALA A 322 -17.83 8.77 -3.12
CA ALA A 322 -17.29 9.15 -4.41
C ALA A 322 -17.35 8.01 -5.43
N ILE A 323 -16.99 6.78 -5.02
CA ILE A 323 -16.96 5.61 -5.89
C ILE A 323 -18.37 5.26 -6.37
N GLU A 324 -19.33 5.15 -5.46
CA GLU A 324 -20.71 4.80 -5.84
C GLU A 324 -21.37 5.89 -6.68
N ALA A 325 -21.09 7.17 -6.40
CA ALA A 325 -21.60 8.27 -7.21
C ALA A 325 -21.03 8.27 -8.63
N ALA A 326 -19.73 7.99 -8.80
CA ALA A 326 -19.10 7.89 -10.10
C ALA A 326 -19.64 6.70 -10.91
N LEU A 327 -19.82 5.54 -10.28
CA LEU A 327 -20.40 4.36 -10.95
C LEU A 327 -21.88 4.57 -11.31
N ALA A 328 -22.67 5.21 -10.45
CA ALA A 328 -24.06 5.55 -10.78
C ALA A 328 -24.14 6.53 -11.97
N TRP A 329 -23.22 7.51 -12.03
CA TRP A 329 -23.12 8.40 -13.18
C TRP A 329 -22.75 7.66 -14.47
N ALA A 330 -21.85 6.67 -14.39
CA ALA A 330 -21.45 5.84 -15.52
C ALA A 330 -22.62 4.95 -16.00
N GLU A 331 -23.34 4.31 -15.06
CA GLU A 331 -24.51 3.48 -15.35
C GLU A 331 -25.58 4.27 -16.12
N GLN A 332 -25.97 5.44 -15.59
CA GLN A 332 -26.91 6.33 -16.26
C GLN A 332 -26.40 6.78 -17.63
N GLY A 333 -25.08 7.01 -17.77
CA GLY A 333 -24.48 7.39 -19.04
C GLY A 333 -24.58 6.32 -20.12
N ILE A 334 -24.37 5.06 -19.76
CA ILE A 334 -24.54 3.93 -20.67
C ILE A 334 -26.01 3.82 -21.07
N ASP A 335 -26.92 3.90 -20.11
CA ASP A 335 -28.36 3.73 -20.34
C ASP A 335 -28.95 4.85 -21.22
N ASP A 336 -28.43 6.07 -21.09
CA ASP A 336 -28.78 7.22 -21.94
C ASP A 336 -28.08 7.21 -23.32
N GLY A 337 -27.16 6.27 -23.56
CA GLY A 337 -26.36 6.21 -24.78
C GLY A 337 -25.35 7.37 -24.93
N ARG A 338 -24.91 7.97 -23.81
CA ARG A 338 -23.86 8.99 -23.81
C ARG A 338 -22.53 8.37 -24.21
N ARG A 339 -21.71 9.13 -24.94
CA ARG A 339 -20.31 8.77 -25.22
C ARG A 339 -19.41 9.38 -24.17
N PHE A 340 -18.62 8.55 -23.51
CA PHE A 340 -17.65 8.92 -22.50
C PHE A 340 -16.60 7.81 -22.38
N THR A 341 -15.60 8.04 -21.53
CA THR A 341 -14.43 7.19 -21.37
C THR A 341 -14.18 6.87 -19.90
N GLU A 342 -13.24 5.97 -19.62
CA GLU A 342 -12.74 5.73 -18.26
C GLU A 342 -12.22 7.01 -17.59
N LEU A 343 -11.58 7.92 -18.34
CA LEU A 343 -11.12 9.22 -17.84
C LEU A 343 -12.26 10.11 -17.36
N ASP A 344 -13.42 10.07 -18.03
CA ASP A 344 -14.60 10.85 -17.61
C ASP A 344 -15.17 10.32 -16.30
N ILE A 345 -15.21 8.99 -16.10
CA ILE A 345 -15.63 8.39 -14.83
C ILE A 345 -14.66 8.81 -13.71
N HIS A 346 -13.35 8.79 -13.99
CA HIS A 346 -12.34 9.23 -13.04
C HIS A 346 -12.51 10.71 -12.66
N ALA A 347 -12.79 11.58 -13.62
CA ALA A 347 -13.04 12.99 -13.35
C ALA A 347 -14.23 13.20 -12.41
N VAL A 348 -15.32 12.44 -12.59
CA VAL A 348 -16.47 12.47 -11.68
C VAL A 348 -16.11 11.95 -10.30
N TYR A 349 -15.32 10.89 -10.19
CA TYR A 349 -14.81 10.39 -8.90
C TYR A 349 -14.04 11.49 -8.14
N LEU A 350 -13.13 12.19 -8.81
CA LEU A 350 -12.38 13.30 -8.21
C LEU A 350 -13.29 14.46 -7.78
N GLU A 351 -14.27 14.82 -8.61
CA GLU A 351 -15.26 15.85 -8.27
C GLU A 351 -16.04 15.47 -7.01
N LYS A 352 -16.44 14.19 -6.87
CA LYS A 352 -17.22 13.72 -5.73
C LYS A 352 -16.44 13.67 -4.43
N ILE A 353 -15.11 13.47 -4.47
CA ILE A 353 -14.26 13.66 -3.29
C ILE A 353 -14.31 15.13 -2.83
N ALA A 354 -14.14 16.07 -3.77
CA ALA A 354 -14.17 17.50 -3.46
C ALA A 354 -15.55 17.96 -2.95
N GLU A 355 -16.63 17.46 -3.56
CA GLU A 355 -18.01 17.70 -3.14
C GLU A 355 -18.26 17.20 -1.72
N PHE A 356 -17.87 15.96 -1.41
CA PHE A 356 -18.05 15.38 -0.07
C PHE A 356 -17.32 16.21 1.00
N ARG A 357 -16.07 16.60 0.72
CA ARG A 357 -15.27 17.44 1.61
C ARG A 357 -15.95 18.78 1.89
N ALA A 358 -16.42 19.46 0.83
CA ALA A 358 -17.04 20.77 0.94
C ALA A 358 -18.41 20.71 1.65
N ALA A 359 -19.25 19.73 1.30
CA ALA A 359 -20.59 19.57 1.87
C ALA A 359 -20.57 19.27 3.37
N ASN A 360 -19.52 18.60 3.86
CA ASN A 360 -19.36 18.24 5.27
C ASN A 360 -18.42 19.18 6.04
N GLY A 361 -17.98 20.30 5.44
CA GLY A 361 -17.15 21.29 6.13
C GLY A 361 -15.83 20.75 6.68
N ILE A 362 -15.21 19.78 5.99
CA ILE A 362 -14.02 19.08 6.49
C ILE A 362 -12.79 19.99 6.36
N PRO A 363 -12.09 20.33 7.46
CA PRO A 363 -11.08 21.39 7.47
C PRO A 363 -9.69 20.95 7.00
N PHE A 364 -9.46 19.65 6.85
CA PHE A 364 -8.20 19.08 6.39
C PHE A 364 -8.30 18.56 4.95
N GLY A 365 -7.17 18.12 4.38
CA GLY A 365 -7.09 17.60 3.02
C GLY A 365 -7.70 16.21 2.90
N ILE A 366 -8.43 15.97 1.80
CA ILE A 366 -8.79 14.63 1.34
C ILE A 366 -8.37 14.54 -0.11
N GLU A 367 -7.48 13.60 -0.41
CA GLU A 367 -6.84 13.46 -1.71
C GLU A 367 -6.99 12.03 -2.22
N PRO A 368 -6.98 11.80 -3.54
CA PRO A 368 -6.86 10.44 -4.07
C PRO A 368 -5.58 9.79 -3.55
N TYR A 369 -5.70 8.54 -3.10
CA TYR A 369 -4.56 7.74 -2.64
C TYR A 369 -4.02 6.88 -3.77
N PHE A 370 -4.89 6.04 -4.34
CA PHE A 370 -4.65 5.30 -5.57
C PHE A 370 -5.98 5.14 -6.32
N THR A 371 -5.92 4.80 -7.62
CA THR A 371 -7.14 4.54 -8.41
C THR A 371 -6.85 3.55 -9.53
N ASN A 372 -7.43 2.36 -9.40
CA ASN A 372 -7.63 1.41 -10.49
C ASN A 372 -9.05 1.59 -11.02
N LEU A 373 -9.16 2.05 -12.26
CA LEU A 373 -10.45 2.20 -12.94
C LEU A 373 -10.31 1.61 -14.33
N HIS A 374 -10.97 0.48 -14.55
CA HIS A 374 -10.91 -0.20 -15.82
C HIS A 374 -12.22 -0.89 -16.16
N SER A 375 -12.52 -0.89 -17.45
CA SER A 375 -13.57 -1.70 -18.05
C SER A 375 -13.02 -3.09 -18.42
N SER A 376 -13.81 -4.13 -18.20
CA SER A 376 -13.36 -5.52 -18.40
C SER A 376 -13.11 -5.87 -19.87
N ASN A 377 -13.72 -5.14 -20.81
CA ASN A 377 -13.45 -5.27 -22.25
C ASN A 377 -12.07 -4.73 -22.63
N ARG A 378 -11.46 -3.88 -21.81
CA ARG A 378 -10.10 -3.37 -22.02
C ARG A 378 -9.06 -4.30 -21.40
N MET A 379 -9.22 -4.61 -20.11
CA MET A 379 -8.33 -5.49 -19.37
C MET A 379 -8.98 -6.03 -18.12
N LEU A 380 -8.46 -7.15 -17.64
CA LEU A 380 -8.79 -7.72 -16.33
C LEU A 380 -7.69 -7.47 -15.29
N PHE A 381 -6.59 -6.80 -15.63
CA PHE A 381 -5.56 -6.42 -14.65
C PHE A 381 -5.91 -5.10 -13.98
N PRO A 382 -5.39 -4.82 -12.75
CA PRO A 382 -5.50 -3.47 -12.23
C PRO A 382 -4.82 -2.51 -13.22
N GLY A 383 -5.46 -1.39 -13.49
CA GLY A 383 -5.05 -0.44 -14.50
C GLY A 383 -5.57 0.95 -14.17
N PRO A 384 -4.82 2.02 -14.47
CA PRO A 384 -5.34 3.37 -14.36
C PRO A 384 -6.45 3.58 -15.40
N PRO A 385 -7.31 4.58 -15.20
CA PRO A 385 -8.22 5.04 -16.26
C PRO A 385 -7.43 5.54 -17.47
N VAL A 386 -7.86 5.17 -18.68
CA VAL A 386 -7.28 5.66 -19.93
C VAL A 386 -8.37 6.19 -20.87
N ASP A 387 -7.99 6.73 -22.03
CA ASP A 387 -8.95 7.13 -23.07
C ASP A 387 -9.56 5.88 -23.77
N PHE A 388 -10.28 5.07 -23.00
CA PHE A 388 -10.99 3.89 -23.47
C PHE A 388 -12.49 4.15 -23.48
N PRO A 389 -13.17 3.93 -24.61
CA PRO A 389 -14.59 4.23 -24.76
C PRO A 389 -15.46 3.32 -23.89
N ILE A 390 -16.45 3.92 -23.22
CA ILE A 390 -17.49 3.22 -22.48
C ILE A 390 -18.80 3.32 -23.25
N ASP A 391 -19.44 2.17 -23.44
CA ASP A 391 -20.68 2.06 -24.21
C ASP A 391 -21.52 0.84 -23.79
N SER A 392 -22.59 0.57 -24.54
CA SER A 392 -23.51 -0.56 -24.28
C SER A 392 -22.89 -1.95 -24.40
N THR A 393 -21.69 -2.07 -24.97
CA THR A 393 -20.94 -3.33 -25.05
C THR A 393 -20.10 -3.59 -23.80
N THR A 394 -19.91 -2.59 -22.94
CA THR A 394 -19.13 -2.71 -21.70
C THR A 394 -19.80 -3.72 -20.75
N THR A 395 -19.08 -4.78 -20.39
CA THR A 395 -19.60 -5.92 -19.61
C THR A 395 -19.49 -5.71 -18.11
N CYS A 396 -18.43 -5.02 -17.67
CA CYS A 396 -18.22 -4.61 -16.28
C CYS A 396 -17.26 -3.42 -16.23
N ILE A 397 -17.46 -2.54 -15.25
CA ILE A 397 -16.51 -1.48 -14.87
C ILE A 397 -16.12 -1.73 -13.42
N GLN A 398 -14.84 -1.86 -13.12
CA GLN A 398 -14.34 -1.90 -11.74
C GLN A 398 -13.75 -0.54 -11.39
N LEU A 399 -14.15 0.00 -10.23
CA LEU A 399 -13.52 1.14 -9.59
C LEU A 399 -13.04 0.69 -8.22
N ASP A 400 -11.72 0.52 -8.14
CA ASP A 400 -10.95 0.08 -6.98
C ASP A 400 -10.02 1.23 -6.62
N ALA A 401 -10.36 1.95 -5.56
CA ALA A 401 -9.71 3.21 -5.24
C ALA A 401 -9.81 3.57 -3.77
N GLY A 402 -8.84 4.37 -3.34
CA GLY A 402 -8.75 4.91 -2.01
C GLY A 402 -8.61 6.43 -1.99
N VAL A 403 -8.97 7.03 -0.87
CA VAL A 403 -8.54 8.39 -0.51
C VAL A 403 -7.60 8.36 0.68
N ARG A 404 -6.75 9.39 0.77
CA ARG A 404 -5.92 9.70 1.94
C ARG A 404 -6.37 11.00 2.59
N VAL A 405 -6.36 11.02 3.91
CA VAL A 405 -6.61 12.21 4.72
C VAL A 405 -5.26 12.83 5.08
N VAL A 406 -5.09 14.11 4.77
CA VAL A 406 -3.82 14.83 4.92
C VAL A 406 -4.00 16.05 5.83
N VAL A 407 -3.18 16.15 6.86
CA VAL A 407 -3.11 17.31 7.77
C VAL A 407 -1.69 17.85 7.76
N ASP A 408 -1.50 19.11 7.36
CA ASP A 408 -0.19 19.76 7.26
C ASP A 408 0.87 18.93 6.50
N GLY A 409 0.46 18.25 5.42
CA GLY A 409 1.35 17.39 4.61
C GLY A 409 1.60 15.99 5.18
N VAL A 410 1.01 15.63 6.32
CA VAL A 410 1.10 14.29 6.92
C VAL A 410 -0.16 13.49 6.59
N THR A 411 0.03 12.29 6.04
CA THR A 411 -1.06 11.31 5.89
C THR A 411 -1.41 10.74 7.26
N VAL A 412 -2.66 10.94 7.68
CA VAL A 412 -3.16 10.44 8.98
C VAL A 412 -4.09 9.25 8.84
N ALA A 413 -4.66 9.03 7.66
CA ALA A 413 -5.44 7.84 7.33
C ALA A 413 -5.53 7.66 5.81
N THR A 414 -5.75 6.42 5.39
CA THR A 414 -6.11 6.01 4.04
C THR A 414 -7.38 5.17 4.07
N SER A 415 -7.92 4.93 2.89
CA SER A 415 -9.01 3.98 2.65
C SER A 415 -8.65 3.12 1.45
N ASP A 416 -9.24 1.94 1.41
CA ASP A 416 -9.22 1.02 0.27
C ASP A 416 -10.64 0.53 0.05
N MET A 417 -11.11 0.59 -1.19
CA MET A 417 -12.46 0.17 -1.51
C MET A 417 -12.64 -0.11 -3.00
N ALA A 418 -13.10 -1.31 -3.29
CA ALA A 418 -13.60 -1.71 -4.60
C ALA A 418 -15.14 -1.77 -4.70
N ARG A 419 -15.65 -1.22 -5.81
CA ARG A 419 -17.01 -1.44 -6.32
C ARG A 419 -16.94 -1.79 -7.80
N SER A 420 -17.93 -2.55 -8.27
CA SER A 420 -18.08 -2.86 -9.68
C SER A 420 -19.47 -2.50 -10.20
N LEU A 421 -19.54 -2.13 -11.46
CA LEU A 421 -20.76 -1.99 -12.25
C LEU A 421 -20.86 -3.17 -13.24
N PRO A 422 -21.36 -4.34 -12.80
CA PRO A 422 -21.58 -5.48 -13.70
C PRO A 422 -22.78 -5.23 -14.62
N ARG A 423 -22.66 -5.59 -15.90
CA ARG A 423 -23.70 -5.38 -16.92
C ARG A 423 -24.31 -6.68 -17.45
N THR A 424 -23.64 -7.82 -17.26
CA THR A 424 -24.21 -9.14 -17.58
C THR A 424 -25.02 -9.70 -16.41
N ALA A 425 -25.99 -10.58 -16.69
CA ALA A 425 -26.82 -11.19 -15.63
C ALA A 425 -25.98 -12.05 -14.67
N ALA A 426 -25.01 -12.80 -15.20
CA ALA A 426 -24.09 -13.62 -14.42
C ALA A 426 -23.21 -12.77 -13.49
N ALA A 427 -22.60 -11.70 -14.02
CA ALA A 427 -21.76 -10.82 -13.22
C ALA A 427 -22.56 -10.08 -12.14
N LYS A 428 -23.81 -9.67 -12.43
CA LYS A 428 -24.71 -9.06 -11.43
C LYS A 428 -25.03 -10.00 -10.28
N GLU A 429 -25.32 -11.27 -10.59
CA GLU A 429 -25.58 -12.28 -9.58
C GLU A 429 -24.34 -12.58 -8.74
N ALA A 430 -23.19 -12.76 -9.38
CA ALA A 430 -21.92 -12.99 -8.68
C ALA A 430 -21.53 -11.81 -7.78
N TYR A 431 -21.67 -10.57 -8.27
CA TYR A 431 -21.37 -9.36 -7.51
C TYR A 431 -22.20 -9.24 -6.23
N ALA A 432 -23.52 -9.48 -6.33
CA ALA A 432 -24.39 -9.49 -5.15
C ALA A 432 -23.95 -10.55 -4.13
N PHE A 433 -23.64 -11.76 -4.60
CA PHE A 433 -23.15 -12.82 -3.73
C PHE A 433 -21.79 -12.50 -3.09
N PHE A 434 -20.84 -11.91 -3.82
CA PHE A 434 -19.53 -11.58 -3.26
C PHE A 434 -19.61 -10.49 -2.18
N PHE A 435 -20.59 -9.58 -2.24
CA PHE A 435 -20.85 -8.69 -1.12
C PHE A 435 -21.35 -9.42 0.13
N ASP A 436 -22.18 -10.44 -0.01
CA ASP A 436 -22.60 -11.27 1.11
C ASP A 436 -21.39 -12.03 1.68
N VAL A 437 -20.48 -12.51 0.82
CA VAL A 437 -19.22 -13.13 1.25
C VAL A 437 -18.36 -12.13 2.02
N VAL A 438 -18.21 -10.90 1.54
CA VAL A 438 -17.44 -9.86 2.26
C VAL A 438 -18.04 -9.58 3.63
N ARG A 439 -19.35 -9.33 3.69
CA ARG A 439 -20.00 -8.86 4.93
C ARG A 439 -20.24 -9.96 5.94
N GLU A 440 -20.71 -11.12 5.49
CA GLU A 440 -21.06 -12.23 6.38
C GLU A 440 -19.93 -13.27 6.45
N GLY A 441 -19.34 -13.58 5.29
CA GLY A 441 -18.30 -14.59 5.16
C GLY A 441 -16.93 -14.15 5.66
N ILE A 442 -16.58 -12.85 5.57
CA ILE A 442 -15.31 -12.30 6.08
C ILE A 442 -15.56 -11.48 7.34
N ILE A 443 -16.26 -10.34 7.22
CA ILE A 443 -16.44 -9.38 8.31
C ILE A 443 -17.20 -9.99 9.50
N GLY A 444 -18.22 -10.82 9.23
CA GLY A 444 -18.98 -11.53 10.27
C GLY A 444 -18.13 -12.46 11.15
N GLN A 445 -16.92 -12.82 10.73
CA GLN A 445 -15.98 -13.60 11.52
C GLN A 445 -15.08 -12.73 12.42
N LEU A 446 -14.88 -11.45 12.08
CA LEU A 446 -13.90 -10.58 12.71
C LEU A 446 -14.35 -10.19 14.12
N ARG A 447 -13.49 -10.44 15.10
CA ARG A 447 -13.68 -10.10 16.52
C ARG A 447 -12.35 -10.23 17.27
N PRO A 448 -12.20 -9.65 18.47
CA PRO A 448 -10.99 -9.79 19.25
C PRO A 448 -10.64 -11.27 19.51
N GLY A 449 -9.37 -11.62 19.36
CA GLY A 449 -8.84 -12.97 19.56
C GLY A 449 -8.83 -13.87 18.31
N VAL A 450 -9.38 -13.42 17.18
CA VAL A 450 -9.34 -14.17 15.91
C VAL A 450 -7.97 -14.00 15.24
N VAL A 451 -7.42 -15.08 14.70
CA VAL A 451 -6.15 -15.05 13.95
C VAL A 451 -6.43 -14.76 12.47
N CYS A 452 -5.62 -13.91 11.83
CA CYS A 452 -5.82 -13.52 10.43
C CYS A 452 -5.91 -14.71 9.46
N GLU A 453 -5.03 -15.72 9.59
CA GLU A 453 -5.08 -16.91 8.73
C GLU A 453 -6.37 -17.75 8.91
N ASP A 454 -6.97 -17.75 10.11
CA ASP A 454 -8.20 -18.49 10.38
C ASP A 454 -9.42 -17.85 9.68
N VAL A 455 -9.41 -16.52 9.50
CA VAL A 455 -10.46 -15.79 8.76
C VAL A 455 -10.49 -16.28 7.32
N HIS A 456 -9.32 -16.38 6.68
CA HIS A 456 -9.18 -16.86 5.31
C HIS A 456 -9.76 -18.27 5.14
N GLU A 457 -9.41 -19.21 6.03
CA GLU A 457 -9.99 -20.56 6.00
C GLU A 457 -11.50 -20.57 6.22
N GLY A 458 -12.00 -19.69 7.10
CA GLY A 458 -13.43 -19.45 7.26
C GLY A 458 -14.10 -19.00 5.97
N THR A 459 -13.50 -18.05 5.25
CA THR A 459 -14.02 -17.51 3.99
C THR A 459 -14.08 -18.57 2.90
N LEU A 460 -13.04 -19.39 2.75
CA LEU A 460 -13.07 -20.49 1.78
C LEU A 460 -14.17 -21.51 2.09
N ARG A 461 -14.38 -21.84 3.38
CA ARG A 461 -15.50 -22.70 3.79
C ARG A 461 -16.86 -22.06 3.51
N TYR A 462 -16.97 -20.73 3.62
CA TYR A 462 -18.18 -19.99 3.29
C TYR A 462 -18.45 -19.99 1.77
N LEU A 463 -17.41 -19.89 0.95
CA LEU A 463 -17.51 -19.91 -0.52
C LEU A 463 -17.82 -21.30 -1.09
N ALA A 464 -17.29 -22.37 -0.48
CA ALA A 464 -17.33 -23.73 -1.02
C ALA A 464 -18.74 -24.21 -1.48
N PRO A 465 -19.85 -23.97 -0.74
CA PRO A 465 -21.19 -24.39 -1.16
C PRO A 465 -21.70 -23.67 -2.42
N HIS A 466 -21.10 -22.54 -2.79
CA HIS A 466 -21.55 -21.67 -3.88
C HIS A 466 -20.73 -21.83 -5.17
N LEU A 467 -19.62 -22.58 -5.14
CA LEU A 467 -18.74 -22.76 -6.30
C LEU A 467 -19.45 -23.41 -7.49
N GLU A 468 -20.35 -24.37 -7.25
CA GLU A 468 -21.18 -24.96 -8.31
C GLU A 468 -22.10 -23.93 -8.96
N ARG A 469 -22.63 -22.97 -8.18
CA ARG A 469 -23.43 -21.88 -8.75
C ARG A 469 -22.55 -20.96 -9.58
N MET A 470 -21.36 -20.60 -9.10
CA MET A 470 -20.41 -19.78 -9.86
C MET A 470 -20.03 -20.43 -11.20
N ARG A 471 -19.83 -21.76 -11.22
CA ARG A 471 -19.64 -22.52 -12.47
C ARG A 471 -20.87 -22.47 -13.37
N ALA A 472 -22.05 -22.70 -12.82
CA ALA A 472 -23.30 -22.73 -13.57
C ALA A 472 -23.64 -21.38 -14.24
N ILE A 473 -23.24 -20.26 -13.64
CA ILE A 473 -23.43 -18.92 -14.21
C ILE A 473 -22.23 -18.47 -15.07
N GLY A 474 -21.20 -19.29 -15.24
CA GLY A 474 -20.03 -18.98 -16.07
C GLY A 474 -19.00 -18.07 -15.42
N MET A 475 -19.04 -17.90 -14.10
CA MET A 475 -18.11 -17.07 -13.32
C MET A 475 -16.97 -17.89 -12.68
N LEU A 476 -16.88 -19.20 -12.97
CA LEU A 476 -15.77 -20.06 -12.55
C LEU A 476 -15.61 -21.23 -13.52
N GLY A 477 -14.37 -21.56 -13.88
CA GLY A 477 -14.07 -22.72 -14.73
C GLY A 477 -14.27 -24.04 -13.98
N THR A 478 -14.67 -25.09 -14.72
CA THR A 478 -14.84 -26.44 -14.15
C THR A 478 -13.51 -27.15 -13.88
N GLU A 479 -12.46 -26.73 -14.58
CA GLU A 479 -11.10 -27.23 -14.55
C GLU A 479 -10.23 -26.54 -13.49
N ILE A 480 -10.73 -25.45 -12.90
CA ILE A 480 -9.98 -24.64 -11.93
C ILE A 480 -10.03 -25.31 -10.56
N ASP A 481 -8.86 -25.62 -10.03
CA ASP A 481 -8.68 -25.96 -8.62
C ASP A 481 -8.76 -24.68 -7.78
N PHE A 482 -10.01 -24.29 -7.47
CA PHE A 482 -10.31 -23.05 -6.76
C PHE A 482 -9.56 -22.95 -5.43
N ASP A 483 -9.52 -24.03 -4.64
CA ASP A 483 -8.88 -24.00 -3.33
C ASP A 483 -7.38 -23.72 -3.47
N THR A 484 -6.70 -24.41 -4.38
CA THR A 484 -5.26 -24.20 -4.58
C THR A 484 -4.94 -22.80 -5.12
N GLU A 485 -5.73 -22.30 -6.09
CA GLU A 485 -5.46 -21.01 -6.72
C GLU A 485 -5.84 -19.82 -5.81
N TYR A 486 -7.01 -19.87 -5.17
CA TYR A 486 -7.49 -18.76 -4.35
C TYR A 486 -6.71 -18.61 -3.04
N ARG A 487 -6.14 -19.70 -2.47
CA ARG A 487 -5.25 -19.64 -1.29
C ARG A 487 -3.98 -18.80 -1.47
N LYS A 488 -3.63 -18.47 -2.71
CA LYS A 488 -2.49 -17.59 -3.01
C LYS A 488 -2.87 -16.10 -2.82
N ARG A 489 -4.16 -15.78 -2.69
CA ARG A 489 -4.70 -14.44 -2.46
C ARG A 489 -4.98 -14.21 -0.97
N ASN A 490 -4.99 -12.95 -0.53
CA ASN A 490 -5.61 -12.58 0.74
C ASN A 490 -7.13 -12.39 0.55
N VAL A 491 -7.89 -12.32 1.65
CA VAL A 491 -9.32 -11.93 1.64
C VAL A 491 -9.54 -10.61 2.38
N GLY A 492 -8.52 -9.76 2.36
CA GLY A 492 -8.41 -8.54 3.15
C GLY A 492 -7.10 -8.42 3.91
N HIS A 493 -6.93 -7.31 4.58
CA HIS A 493 -5.72 -6.93 5.30
C HIS A 493 -6.05 -5.86 6.35
N LEU A 494 -5.14 -5.64 7.31
CA LEU A 494 -5.20 -4.43 8.12
C LEU A 494 -4.95 -3.18 7.27
N MET A 495 -5.30 -2.03 7.79
CA MET A 495 -5.10 -0.76 7.10
C MET A 495 -4.93 0.37 8.12
N GLY A 496 -4.35 1.48 7.67
CA GLY A 496 -4.40 2.72 8.40
C GLY A 496 -3.85 3.88 7.62
N LYS A 497 -2.56 4.21 7.75
CA LYS A 497 -1.91 5.25 6.91
C LYS A 497 -1.50 4.77 5.52
N GLN A 498 -1.58 3.47 5.32
CA GLN A 498 -1.45 2.77 4.05
C GLN A 498 -2.13 1.40 4.17
N GLU A 499 -2.16 0.65 3.07
CA GLU A 499 -2.47 -0.79 3.10
C GLU A 499 -1.41 -1.56 3.91
N SER A 500 -1.86 -2.50 4.74
CA SER A 500 -0.95 -3.37 5.49
C SER A 500 -0.43 -4.51 4.63
N PHE A 501 0.88 -4.66 4.62
CA PHE A 501 1.57 -5.84 4.10
C PHE A 501 2.24 -6.68 5.19
N ALA A 502 2.15 -6.21 6.45
CA ALA A 502 2.65 -6.93 7.61
C ALA A 502 1.58 -7.89 8.18
N ASN A 503 0.28 -7.58 8.00
CA ASN A 503 -0.83 -8.32 8.60
C ASN A 503 -1.98 -8.50 7.59
N GLU A 504 -1.90 -9.52 6.74
CA GLU A 504 -2.95 -9.89 5.77
C GLU A 504 -3.90 -10.97 6.32
N LEU A 505 -5.16 -10.99 5.86
CA LEU A 505 -6.11 -12.09 6.08
C LEU A 505 -5.81 -13.22 5.09
N ARG A 506 -4.69 -13.92 5.32
CA ARG A 506 -4.10 -14.90 4.39
C ARG A 506 -3.34 -16.01 5.14
N PRO A 507 -3.18 -17.23 4.58
CA PRO A 507 -2.37 -18.27 5.19
C PRO A 507 -0.94 -17.80 5.52
N GLY A 508 -0.47 -18.12 6.74
CA GLY A 508 0.86 -17.74 7.22
C GLY A 508 0.90 -16.45 8.06
N TYR A 509 -0.17 -15.65 8.05
CA TYR A 509 -0.28 -14.43 8.86
C TYR A 509 -0.96 -14.73 10.20
N LYS A 510 -0.17 -14.68 11.27
CA LYS A 510 -0.55 -15.13 12.62
C LYS A 510 -0.95 -14.00 13.58
N HIS A 511 -1.13 -12.80 13.05
CA HIS A 511 -1.59 -11.70 13.89
C HIS A 511 -2.98 -12.03 14.47
N VAL A 512 -3.14 -11.70 15.75
CA VAL A 512 -4.38 -11.88 16.49
C VAL A 512 -5.07 -10.54 16.54
N LEU A 513 -6.26 -10.46 15.94
CA LEU A 513 -7.07 -9.26 15.94
C LEU A 513 -7.41 -8.84 17.38
N GLN A 514 -7.39 -7.54 17.62
CA GLN A 514 -7.68 -6.93 18.91
C GLN A 514 -8.82 -5.93 18.75
N VAL A 515 -9.35 -5.46 19.89
CA VAL A 515 -10.12 -4.21 19.86
C VAL A 515 -9.20 -3.12 19.32
N GLY A 516 -9.69 -2.36 18.35
CA GLY A 516 -8.89 -1.39 17.62
C GLY A 516 -8.49 -1.85 16.22
N SER A 517 -8.44 -3.16 15.94
CA SER A 517 -8.07 -3.62 14.60
C SER A 517 -8.98 -3.01 13.53
N TYR A 518 -8.38 -2.42 12.51
CA TYR A 518 -9.04 -1.77 11.38
C TYR A 518 -8.45 -2.29 10.08
N GLY A 519 -9.28 -2.47 9.05
CA GLY A 519 -8.81 -3.04 7.80
C GLY A 519 -9.85 -3.03 6.70
N ALA A 520 -9.50 -3.69 5.60
CA ALA A 520 -10.37 -3.96 4.48
C ALA A 520 -10.63 -5.46 4.36
N ALA A 521 -11.82 -5.82 3.89
CA ALA A 521 -12.19 -7.19 3.56
C ALA A 521 -12.60 -7.22 2.11
N GLU A 522 -11.93 -8.04 1.30
CA GLU A 522 -12.09 -8.03 -0.16
C GLU A 522 -12.32 -9.42 -0.76
N ILE A 523 -13.11 -9.43 -1.84
CA ILE A 523 -13.20 -10.52 -2.80
C ILE A 523 -12.97 -9.93 -4.20
N PRO A 524 -11.72 -10.00 -4.69
CA PRO A 524 -11.43 -9.74 -6.10
C PRO A 524 -11.73 -11.00 -6.92
N TRP A 525 -12.55 -10.84 -7.96
CA TRP A 525 -12.99 -11.94 -8.80
C TRP A 525 -12.90 -11.56 -10.28
N ARG A 526 -11.91 -12.13 -10.96
CA ARG A 526 -11.62 -11.81 -12.36
C ARG A 526 -11.71 -13.05 -13.21
N TYR A 527 -12.72 -13.09 -14.07
CA TYR A 527 -13.02 -14.25 -14.88
C TYR A 527 -13.75 -13.85 -16.15
N ASP A 528 -13.29 -14.37 -17.28
CA ASP A 528 -13.87 -14.17 -18.62
C ASP A 528 -13.92 -12.71 -19.07
N ASP A 529 -15.10 -12.08 -19.05
CA ASP A 529 -15.32 -10.70 -19.43
C ASP A 529 -15.70 -9.82 -18.23
N ALA A 530 -15.44 -10.27 -17.00
CA ALA A 530 -15.80 -9.57 -15.77
C ALA A 530 -14.62 -9.47 -14.79
N ALA A 531 -14.25 -8.22 -14.47
CA ALA A 531 -13.44 -7.85 -13.32
C ALA A 531 -14.37 -7.32 -12.23
N ILE A 532 -14.62 -8.14 -11.22
CA ILE A 532 -15.47 -7.81 -10.08
C ILE A 532 -14.58 -7.53 -8.87
N GLY A 533 -14.75 -6.36 -8.27
CA GLY A 533 -14.20 -6.03 -6.96
C GLY A 533 -15.34 -5.74 -5.99
N THR A 534 -15.35 -6.46 -4.87
CA THR A 534 -16.21 -6.17 -3.72
C THR A 534 -15.34 -6.06 -2.50
N GLU A 535 -15.43 -4.93 -1.82
CA GLU A 535 -14.60 -4.66 -0.66
C GLU A 535 -15.27 -3.71 0.31
N ASP A 536 -15.17 -3.99 1.60
CA ASP A 536 -15.66 -3.07 2.63
C ASP A 536 -14.63 -2.92 3.75
N LEU A 537 -14.58 -1.71 4.29
CA LEU A 537 -13.75 -1.32 5.41
C LEU A 537 -14.45 -1.65 6.72
N TRP A 538 -13.68 -2.17 7.67
CA TRP A 538 -14.18 -2.66 8.95
C TRP A 538 -13.35 -2.20 10.13
N TYR A 539 -13.99 -2.08 11.29
CA TYR A 539 -13.35 -1.76 12.57
C TYR A 539 -13.83 -2.72 13.66
N VAL A 540 -12.92 -3.36 14.38
CA VAL A 540 -13.23 -4.21 15.54
C VAL A 540 -13.33 -3.34 16.79
N GLY A 541 -14.55 -3.02 17.20
CA GLY A 541 -14.84 -2.30 18.44
C GLY A 541 -14.98 -3.22 19.66
N ARG A 542 -15.30 -2.62 20.80
CA ARG A 542 -15.46 -3.34 22.08
C ARG A 542 -16.72 -4.18 22.13
N ASP A 543 -17.77 -3.75 21.43
CA ASP A 543 -19.09 -4.38 21.45
C ASP A 543 -19.36 -5.21 20.18
N ARG A 544 -18.89 -4.74 19.03
CA ARG A 544 -19.08 -5.38 17.73
C ARG A 544 -18.01 -4.96 16.71
N THR A 545 -18.05 -5.61 15.55
CA THR A 545 -17.33 -5.15 14.36
C THR A 545 -18.25 -4.25 13.52
N TYR A 546 -17.73 -3.09 13.13
CA TYR A 546 -18.43 -2.06 12.36
C TYR A 546 -18.01 -2.13 10.90
N VAL A 547 -18.96 -2.01 9.97
CA VAL A 547 -18.67 -1.83 8.54
C VAL A 547 -18.71 -0.35 8.22
N VAL A 548 -17.56 0.32 8.18
CA VAL A 548 -17.50 1.79 8.12
C VAL A 548 -17.78 2.36 6.71
N SER A 549 -17.61 1.55 5.67
CA SER A 549 -17.85 1.90 4.26
C SER A 549 -19.21 1.47 3.73
N LYS A 550 -20.13 0.98 4.57
CA LYS A 550 -21.50 0.68 4.15
C LYS A 550 -22.31 1.98 4.08
N ARG A 551 -23.01 2.26 2.98
CA ARG A 551 -23.91 3.43 2.95
C ARG A 551 -25.14 3.25 3.83
#